data_AF-A0A4U1J1T2-F1
#
_entry.id   AF-A0A4U1J1T2-F1
#
_cell.length_a   1.000
_cell.length_b   1.000
_cell.length_c   1.000
_cell.angle_alpha   90.00
_cell.angle_beta   90.00
_cell.angle_gamma   90.00
#
_symmetry.space_group_name_H-M   'P 1'
#
loop_
_entity.id
_entity.type
_entity.pdbx_description
1 polymer ?
#
loop_
_entity_poly.entity_id
_entity_poly.type
_entity_poly.pdbx_seq_one_letter_code
_entity_poly.pdbx_strand_id
1 'polypeptide(L)'
;MKPDAPFACYLAKQIEIDHAWDLCERHLSALPEPLGALAARFLQSVADDQGHHRGYFSNPLAPPLLYLPLWLRDGLLGKRPELATIPLAPLLAGAMLGYFHVRFQDDLLDEPERGDPALQLLGNTCFVALVEACRATLGLHEAFWRAFDRAFLDMSRLTLAEQYAVRSDAPYTDALFEAHAGKVAFARIPVLAVAALAGRMDLAPALEALVGRLGVAYGIVNDVLGWPRDLRAGHRTYLLARAGLSQDDLARVARVEPPAERDAAREELATRLRERLYEGGLLRGALERAGEVHHEAREMSRTLDVLPGFDAFTEERITWLESLDSRLAAITLQRALARGRAP
;
A
#
# COMPACT_ATOMS: atom_id res chain seq x y z
N MET A 1 -8.19 7.25 -11.09
CA MET A 1 -8.35 6.26 -12.18
C MET A 1 -8.14 4.89 -11.58
N LYS A 2 -9.22 4.12 -11.38
CA LYS A 2 -9.12 2.73 -10.96
C LYS A 2 -9.19 1.87 -12.23
N PRO A 3 -8.44 0.76 -12.33
CA PRO A 3 -8.69 -0.24 -13.36
C PRO A 3 -10.08 -0.86 -13.18
N ASP A 4 -10.66 -1.27 -14.31
CA ASP A 4 -12.04 -1.72 -14.38
C ASP A 4 -12.22 -3.18 -13.87
N ALA A 5 -11.12 -3.93 -13.71
CA ALA A 5 -11.14 -5.31 -13.25
C ALA A 5 -9.89 -5.68 -12.42
N PRO A 6 -9.97 -6.69 -11.53
CA PRO A 6 -8.80 -7.31 -10.90
C PRO A 6 -7.87 -7.95 -11.94
N PHE A 7 -6.59 -8.10 -11.57
CA PHE A 7 -5.62 -8.83 -12.37
C PHE A 7 -5.95 -10.32 -12.47
N ALA A 8 -5.67 -10.95 -13.60
CA ALA A 8 -5.94 -12.36 -13.83
C ALA A 8 -5.12 -13.24 -12.87
N CYS A 9 -3.88 -12.83 -12.53
CA CYS A 9 -3.07 -13.53 -11.53
C CYS A 9 -3.71 -13.52 -10.13
N TYR A 10 -4.52 -12.51 -9.81
CA TYR A 10 -5.28 -12.43 -8.56
C TYR A 10 -6.51 -13.32 -8.60
N LEU A 11 -7.25 -13.30 -9.73
CA LEU A 11 -8.41 -14.16 -9.93
C LEU A 11 -8.06 -15.65 -9.82
N ALA A 12 -6.85 -16.04 -10.23
CA ALA A 12 -6.33 -17.40 -10.08
C ALA A 12 -6.17 -17.86 -8.62
N LYS A 13 -6.25 -16.95 -7.65
CA LYS A 13 -6.16 -17.22 -6.20
C LYS A 13 -7.44 -16.83 -5.45
N GLN A 14 -8.52 -16.53 -6.17
CA GLN A 14 -9.71 -15.95 -5.55
C GLN A 14 -10.36 -16.89 -4.53
N ILE A 15 -10.33 -18.22 -4.76
CA ILE A 15 -10.91 -19.20 -3.83
C ILE A 15 -10.22 -19.13 -2.46
N GLU A 16 -8.88 -19.08 -2.42
CA GLU A 16 -8.15 -18.94 -1.15
C GLU A 16 -8.37 -17.58 -0.48
N ILE A 17 -8.46 -16.52 -1.28
CA ILE A 17 -8.74 -15.16 -0.79
C ILE A 17 -10.17 -15.06 -0.21
N ASP A 18 -11.16 -15.66 -0.86
CA ASP A 18 -12.55 -15.69 -0.38
C ASP A 18 -12.66 -16.45 0.93
N HIS A 19 -11.95 -17.57 1.07
CA HIS A 19 -11.93 -18.31 2.33
C HIS A 19 -11.26 -17.51 3.46
N ALA A 20 -10.21 -16.75 3.17
CA ALA A 20 -9.62 -15.83 4.13
C ALA A 20 -10.58 -14.69 4.52
N TRP A 21 -11.33 -14.15 3.55
CA TRP A 21 -12.38 -13.16 3.82
C TRP A 21 -13.50 -13.72 4.69
N ASP A 22 -13.97 -14.94 4.44
CA ASP A 22 -14.98 -15.58 5.27
C ASP A 22 -14.55 -15.66 6.75
N LEU A 23 -13.26 -15.98 7.00
CA LEU A 23 -12.69 -16.00 8.34
C LEU A 23 -12.57 -14.60 8.95
N CYS A 24 -12.12 -13.62 8.16
CA CYS A 24 -12.00 -12.23 8.57
C CYS A 24 -13.36 -11.62 8.95
N GLU A 25 -14.38 -11.80 8.10
CA GLU A 25 -15.74 -11.32 8.34
C GLU A 25 -16.38 -11.99 9.55
N ARG A 26 -16.19 -13.31 9.72
CA ARG A 26 -16.61 -14.02 10.93
C ARG A 26 -15.97 -13.46 12.19
N HIS A 27 -14.66 -13.14 12.16
CA HIS A 27 -14.00 -12.52 13.29
C HIS A 27 -14.60 -11.15 13.61
N LEU A 28 -14.74 -10.27 12.61
CA LEU A 28 -15.26 -8.91 12.79
C LEU A 28 -16.72 -8.87 13.27
N SER A 29 -17.57 -9.75 12.73
CA SER A 29 -18.98 -9.86 13.11
C SER A 29 -19.21 -10.50 14.49
N ALA A 30 -18.23 -11.24 15.01
CA ALA A 30 -18.29 -11.81 16.35
C ALA A 30 -17.83 -10.83 17.45
N LEU A 31 -17.33 -9.64 17.08
CA LEU A 31 -16.90 -8.63 18.06
C LEU A 31 -18.13 -8.09 18.84
N PRO A 32 -18.00 -7.87 20.16
CA PRO A 32 -19.06 -7.27 20.95
C PRO A 32 -19.28 -5.80 20.58
N GLU A 33 -20.47 -5.26 20.86
CA GLU A 33 -20.72 -3.82 20.74
C GLU A 33 -19.89 -3.02 21.77
N PRO A 34 -19.37 -1.82 21.41
CA PRO A 34 -19.59 -1.08 20.16
C PRO A 34 -18.63 -1.46 18.99
N LEU A 35 -17.75 -2.45 19.16
CA LEU A 35 -16.72 -2.80 18.16
C LEU A 35 -17.32 -3.47 16.92
N GLY A 36 -18.36 -4.29 17.08
CA GLY A 36 -19.09 -4.91 15.97
C GLY A 36 -19.66 -3.87 15.00
N ALA A 37 -20.39 -2.86 15.50
CA ALA A 37 -20.89 -1.77 14.68
C ALA A 37 -19.76 -0.94 14.03
N LEU A 38 -18.65 -0.74 14.73
CA LEU A 38 -17.48 -0.04 14.18
C LEU A 38 -16.84 -0.82 13.01
N ALA A 39 -16.70 -2.14 13.15
CA ALA A 39 -16.19 -3.01 12.09
C ALA A 39 -17.10 -3.00 10.85
N ALA A 40 -18.42 -3.06 11.05
CA ALA A 40 -19.38 -3.00 9.95
C ALA A 40 -19.28 -1.67 9.17
N ARG A 41 -19.18 -0.54 9.88
CA ARG A 41 -18.96 0.78 9.23
C ARG A 41 -17.65 0.83 8.46
N PHE A 42 -16.58 0.27 9.03
CA PHE A 42 -15.30 0.22 8.35
C PHE A 42 -15.37 -0.60 7.05
N LEU A 43 -15.94 -1.82 7.09
CA LEU A 43 -16.09 -2.65 5.89
C LEU A 43 -16.91 -1.92 4.81
N GLN A 44 -17.97 -1.21 5.20
CA GLN A 44 -18.75 -0.38 4.28
C GLN A 44 -17.93 0.77 3.68
N SER A 45 -16.97 1.34 4.42
CA SER A 45 -16.12 2.45 3.95
C SER A 45 -15.08 2.01 2.91
N VAL A 46 -14.70 0.73 2.91
CA VAL A 46 -13.74 0.15 1.95
C VAL A 46 -14.42 -0.63 0.82
N ALA A 47 -15.76 -0.69 0.83
CA ALA A 47 -16.55 -1.27 -0.23
C ALA A 47 -16.42 -0.48 -1.55
N ASP A 48 -16.58 -1.17 -2.67
CA ASP A 48 -16.69 -0.55 -3.98
C ASP A 48 -18.05 0.16 -4.18
N ASP A 49 -18.24 0.74 -5.37
CA ASP A 49 -19.47 1.46 -5.72
C ASP A 49 -20.72 0.55 -5.76
N GLN A 50 -20.53 -0.77 -5.74
CA GLN A 50 -21.59 -1.78 -5.65
C GLN A 50 -21.83 -2.26 -4.22
N GLY A 51 -21.06 -1.75 -3.25
CA GLY A 51 -21.15 -2.16 -1.85
C GLY A 51 -20.37 -3.43 -1.51
N HIS A 52 -19.48 -3.92 -2.39
CA HIS A 52 -18.65 -5.10 -2.13
C HIS A 52 -17.25 -4.71 -1.61
N HIS A 53 -16.86 -5.18 -0.43
CA HIS A 53 -15.53 -4.91 0.17
C HIS A 53 -14.46 -5.96 -0.14
N ARG A 54 -14.84 -7.15 -0.63
CA ARG A 54 -13.88 -8.26 -0.84
C ARG A 54 -12.82 -7.97 -1.91
N GLY A 55 -13.07 -7.00 -2.78
CA GLY A 55 -12.09 -6.51 -3.77
C GLY A 55 -10.97 -5.64 -3.18
N TYR A 56 -11.01 -5.29 -1.88
CA TYR A 56 -10.07 -4.35 -1.27
C TYR A 56 -8.60 -4.75 -1.46
N PHE A 57 -8.25 -6.01 -1.16
CA PHE A 57 -6.88 -6.53 -1.31
C PHE A 57 -6.54 -6.99 -2.72
N SER A 58 -7.53 -7.12 -3.59
CA SER A 58 -7.39 -7.53 -5.00
C SER A 58 -7.41 -6.33 -5.96
N ASN A 59 -7.48 -5.12 -5.42
CA ASN A 59 -7.41 -3.92 -6.24
C ASN A 59 -6.02 -3.85 -6.88
N PRO A 60 -5.91 -3.61 -8.19
CA PRO A 60 -4.60 -3.44 -8.83
C PRO A 60 -3.73 -2.36 -8.18
N LEU A 61 -4.30 -1.32 -7.56
CA LEU A 61 -3.57 -0.31 -6.78
C LEU A 61 -2.92 -0.86 -5.51
N ALA A 62 -3.43 -1.97 -4.98
CA ALA A 62 -2.89 -2.59 -3.79
C ALA A 62 -1.61 -3.40 -4.11
N PRO A 63 -0.66 -3.48 -3.17
CA PRO A 63 0.39 -4.47 -3.23
C PRO A 63 -0.16 -5.90 -3.24
N PRO A 64 0.55 -6.89 -3.81
CA PRO A 64 0.14 -8.30 -3.81
C PRO A 64 0.31 -8.92 -2.40
N LEU A 65 -0.13 -8.21 -1.37
CA LEU A 65 0.13 -8.44 0.05
C LEU A 65 -0.33 -9.82 0.53
N LEU A 66 -1.46 -10.29 0.00
CA LEU A 66 -2.02 -11.60 0.30
C LEU A 66 -1.66 -12.67 -0.75
N TYR A 67 -1.12 -12.25 -1.89
CA TYR A 67 -0.80 -13.15 -3.00
C TYR A 67 0.63 -13.65 -2.95
N LEU A 68 1.58 -12.84 -2.47
CA LEU A 68 2.96 -13.26 -2.21
C LEU A 68 3.07 -14.53 -1.35
N PRO A 69 2.40 -14.65 -0.18
CA PRO A 69 2.44 -15.89 0.60
C PRO A 69 1.83 -17.10 -0.15
N LEU A 70 0.79 -16.89 -0.98
CA LEU A 70 0.19 -17.96 -1.78
C LEU A 70 1.13 -18.44 -2.89
N TRP A 71 1.73 -17.51 -3.64
CA TRP A 71 2.72 -17.86 -4.67
C TRP A 71 3.94 -18.53 -4.05
N LEU A 72 4.42 -18.05 -2.89
CA LEU A 72 5.53 -18.70 -2.19
C LEU A 72 5.20 -20.14 -1.80
N ARG A 73 4.00 -20.40 -1.26
CA ARG A 73 3.55 -21.76 -0.97
C ARG A 73 3.62 -22.61 -2.24
N ASP A 74 3.03 -22.12 -3.33
CA ASP A 74 2.90 -22.88 -4.57
C ASP A 74 4.25 -23.21 -5.21
N GLY A 75 5.20 -22.27 -5.20
CA GLY A 75 6.56 -22.52 -5.68
C GLY A 75 7.34 -23.51 -4.83
N LEU A 76 7.01 -23.61 -3.53
CA LEU A 76 7.65 -24.55 -2.61
C LEU A 76 6.99 -25.94 -2.62
N LEU A 77 5.75 -26.10 -3.08
CA LEU A 77 5.03 -27.39 -3.09
C LEU A 77 5.81 -28.51 -3.78
N GLY A 78 6.49 -28.22 -4.89
CA GLY A 78 7.27 -29.23 -5.62
C GLY A 78 8.45 -29.79 -4.80
N LYS A 79 8.98 -29.01 -3.86
CA LYS A 79 10.08 -29.41 -2.97
C LYS A 79 9.58 -29.88 -1.60
N ARG A 80 8.37 -29.46 -1.19
CA ARG A 80 7.77 -29.69 0.13
C ARG A 80 6.26 -29.98 0.00
N PRO A 81 5.86 -31.18 -0.43
CA PRO A 81 4.45 -31.52 -0.67
C PRO A 81 3.56 -31.42 0.57
N GLU A 82 4.12 -31.53 1.77
CA GLU A 82 3.38 -31.40 3.02
C GLU A 82 2.74 -30.02 3.20
N LEU A 83 3.28 -28.98 2.53
CA LEU A 83 2.70 -27.65 2.52
C LEU A 83 1.29 -27.60 1.92
N ALA A 84 0.92 -28.58 1.08
CA ALA A 84 -0.42 -28.68 0.50
C ALA A 84 -1.50 -28.86 1.57
N THR A 85 -1.14 -29.43 2.73
CA THR A 85 -2.07 -29.74 3.81
C THR A 85 -2.22 -28.62 4.83
N ILE A 86 -1.37 -27.59 4.76
CA ILE A 86 -1.39 -26.49 5.74
C ILE A 86 -2.45 -25.48 5.32
N PRO A 87 -3.50 -25.26 6.13
CA PRO A 87 -4.52 -24.28 5.81
C PRO A 87 -3.94 -22.87 5.95
N LEU A 88 -3.71 -22.19 4.83
CA LEU A 88 -3.23 -20.80 4.83
C LEU A 88 -4.33 -19.76 5.09
N ALA A 89 -5.61 -20.12 4.89
CA ALA A 89 -6.70 -19.16 5.04
C ALA A 89 -6.75 -18.47 6.43
N PRO A 90 -6.53 -19.16 7.57
CA PRO A 90 -6.42 -18.50 8.88
C PRO A 90 -5.27 -17.49 8.96
N LEU A 91 -4.10 -17.83 8.41
CA LEU A 91 -2.94 -16.94 8.36
C LEU A 91 -3.21 -15.70 7.51
N LEU A 92 -3.83 -15.89 6.34
CA LEU A 92 -4.21 -14.79 5.45
C LEU A 92 -5.30 -13.90 6.07
N ALA A 93 -6.29 -14.48 6.74
CA ALA A 93 -7.31 -13.73 7.48
C ALA A 93 -6.69 -12.90 8.62
N GLY A 94 -5.75 -13.48 9.36
CA GLY A 94 -4.95 -12.75 10.34
C GLY A 94 -4.16 -11.60 9.68
N ALA A 95 -3.55 -11.83 8.52
CA ALA A 95 -2.84 -10.79 7.77
C ALA A 95 -3.78 -9.66 7.30
N MET A 96 -4.98 -9.97 6.80
CA MET A 96 -6.01 -8.98 6.45
C MET A 96 -6.34 -8.07 7.63
N LEU A 97 -6.60 -8.66 8.81
CA LEU A 97 -6.85 -7.92 10.05
C LEU A 97 -5.64 -7.07 10.43
N GLY A 98 -4.42 -7.62 10.34
CA GLY A 98 -3.18 -6.88 10.54
C GLY A 98 -3.06 -5.66 9.62
N TYR A 99 -3.42 -5.80 8.34
CA TYR A 99 -3.40 -4.67 7.40
C TYR A 99 -4.48 -3.63 7.73
N PHE A 100 -5.64 -4.03 8.26
CA PHE A 100 -6.61 -3.06 8.79
C PHE A 100 -6.06 -2.29 9.97
N HIS A 101 -5.35 -2.96 10.90
CA HIS A 101 -4.67 -2.27 12.00
C HIS A 101 -3.69 -1.19 11.49
N VAL A 102 -2.83 -1.53 10.54
CA VAL A 102 -1.90 -0.57 9.92
C VAL A 102 -2.68 0.57 9.24
N ARG A 103 -3.73 0.24 8.48
CA ARG A 103 -4.57 1.23 7.79
C ARG A 103 -5.21 2.23 8.76
N PHE A 104 -5.69 1.77 9.91
CA PHE A 104 -6.28 2.66 10.92
C PHE A 104 -5.24 3.61 11.50
N GLN A 105 -4.02 3.13 11.76
CA GLN A 105 -2.90 3.97 12.22
C GLN A 105 -2.53 5.02 11.17
N ASP A 106 -2.38 4.61 9.92
CA ASP A 106 -2.08 5.53 8.82
C ASP A 106 -3.16 6.60 8.67
N ASP A 107 -4.45 6.23 8.68
CA ASP A 107 -5.55 7.20 8.56
C ASP A 107 -5.55 8.25 9.68
N LEU A 108 -5.22 7.86 10.90
CA LEU A 108 -5.15 8.78 12.03
C LEU A 108 -3.91 9.70 11.96
N LEU A 109 -2.78 9.18 11.51
CA LEU A 109 -1.53 9.95 11.36
C LEU A 109 -1.59 10.92 10.18
N ASP A 110 -2.20 10.48 9.08
CA ASP A 110 -2.20 11.21 7.83
C ASP A 110 -3.37 12.20 7.70
N GLU A 111 -4.55 11.85 8.21
CA GLU A 111 -5.75 12.69 8.10
C GLU A 111 -6.43 12.80 9.48
N PRO A 112 -5.80 13.40 10.51
CA PRO A 112 -6.32 13.40 11.88
C PRO A 112 -7.71 14.05 12.02
N GLU A 113 -8.09 14.97 11.12
CA GLU A 113 -9.42 15.58 11.08
C GLU A 113 -10.51 14.66 10.53
N ARG A 114 -10.13 13.60 9.80
CA ARG A 114 -11.03 12.66 9.13
C ARG A 114 -10.94 11.24 9.68
N GLY A 115 -9.81 10.89 10.29
CA GLY A 115 -9.60 9.61 10.96
C GLY A 115 -10.54 9.49 12.16
N ASP A 116 -11.19 8.34 12.30
CA ASP A 116 -12.00 8.02 13.47
C ASP A 116 -11.07 7.41 14.54
N PRO A 117 -10.77 8.11 15.66
CA PRO A 117 -9.91 7.57 16.70
C PRO A 117 -10.43 6.28 17.31
N ALA A 118 -11.75 6.00 17.22
CA ALA A 118 -12.31 4.74 17.70
C ALA A 118 -11.81 3.54 16.89
N LEU A 119 -11.43 3.72 15.62
CA LEU A 119 -10.83 2.66 14.80
C LEU A 119 -9.51 2.14 15.38
N GLN A 120 -8.81 2.89 16.24
CA GLN A 120 -7.64 2.37 16.95
C GLN A 120 -8.00 1.25 17.94
N LEU A 121 -9.17 1.32 18.57
CA LEU A 121 -9.64 0.27 19.47
C LEU A 121 -9.98 -1.01 18.70
N LEU A 122 -10.58 -0.87 17.51
CA LEU A 122 -10.74 -2.00 16.57
C LEU A 122 -9.39 -2.51 16.07
N GLY A 123 -8.44 -1.61 15.81
CA GLY A 123 -7.08 -1.94 15.42
C GLY A 123 -6.39 -2.87 16.43
N ASN A 124 -6.59 -2.66 17.73
CA ASN A 124 -6.04 -3.54 18.76
C ASN A 124 -6.57 -4.97 18.64
N THR A 125 -7.87 -5.15 18.38
CA THR A 125 -8.45 -6.50 18.23
C THR A 125 -7.96 -7.17 16.95
N CYS A 126 -7.88 -6.41 15.85
CA CYS A 126 -7.32 -6.87 14.59
C CYS A 126 -5.85 -7.32 14.72
N PHE A 127 -5.02 -6.55 15.45
CA PHE A 127 -3.63 -6.91 15.69
C PHE A 127 -3.50 -8.18 16.54
N VAL A 128 -4.28 -8.32 17.61
CA VAL A 128 -4.30 -9.54 18.43
C VAL A 128 -4.68 -10.75 17.58
N ALA A 129 -5.68 -10.63 16.71
CA ALA A 129 -6.09 -11.71 15.82
C ALA A 129 -4.99 -12.15 14.83
N LEU A 130 -4.19 -11.20 14.31
CA LEU A 130 -3.00 -11.53 13.53
C LEU A 130 -2.01 -12.37 14.35
N VAL A 131 -1.67 -11.91 15.55
CA VAL A 131 -0.71 -12.60 16.44
C VAL A 131 -1.21 -13.99 16.79
N GLU A 132 -2.50 -14.14 17.09
CA GLU A 132 -3.13 -15.43 17.38
C GLU A 132 -3.10 -16.38 16.17
N ALA A 133 -3.41 -15.88 14.97
CA ALA A 133 -3.31 -16.66 13.74
C ALA A 133 -1.86 -17.14 13.51
N CYS A 134 -0.88 -16.25 13.66
CA CYS A 134 0.54 -16.60 13.54
C CYS A 134 0.94 -17.64 14.60
N ARG A 135 0.54 -17.47 15.86
CA ARG A 135 0.86 -18.40 16.95
C ARG A 135 0.20 -19.77 16.77
N ALA A 136 -1.05 -19.82 16.32
CA ALA A 136 -1.75 -21.07 16.06
C ALA A 136 -1.09 -21.86 14.93
N THR A 137 -0.56 -21.17 13.92
CA THR A 137 0.06 -21.78 12.75
C THR A 137 1.54 -22.13 12.96
N LEU A 138 2.31 -21.29 13.66
CA LEU A 138 3.77 -21.40 13.78
C LEU A 138 4.27 -21.80 15.16
N GLY A 139 3.39 -21.81 16.18
CA GLY A 139 3.79 -22.02 17.56
C GLY A 139 4.87 -21.03 18.00
N LEU A 140 5.97 -21.55 18.54
CA LEU A 140 7.10 -20.77 19.06
C LEU A 140 8.29 -20.72 18.08
N HIS A 141 8.04 -20.73 16.76
CA HIS A 141 9.09 -20.70 15.74
C HIS A 141 9.99 -19.45 15.86
N GLU A 142 11.13 -19.59 16.54
CA GLU A 142 11.95 -18.48 17.04
C GLU A 142 12.45 -17.53 15.94
N ALA A 143 12.91 -18.07 14.81
CA ALA A 143 13.40 -17.25 13.69
C ALA A 143 12.28 -16.42 13.03
N PHE A 144 11.04 -16.90 13.06
CA PHE A 144 9.90 -16.16 12.54
C PHE A 144 9.54 -15.01 13.49
N TRP A 145 9.42 -15.28 14.80
CA TRP A 145 9.06 -14.25 15.77
C TRP A 145 10.10 -13.12 15.83
N ARG A 146 11.39 -13.44 15.72
CA ARG A 146 12.44 -12.41 15.54
C ARG A 146 12.21 -11.57 14.28
N ALA A 147 11.75 -12.16 13.18
CA ALA A 147 11.50 -11.43 11.95
C ALA A 147 10.18 -10.61 12.02
N PHE A 148 9.17 -11.14 12.70
CA PHE A 148 7.93 -10.44 13.03
C PHE A 148 8.22 -9.15 13.82
N ASP A 149 9.02 -9.25 14.89
CA ASP A 149 9.40 -8.09 15.71
C ASP A 149 10.15 -7.04 14.88
N ARG A 150 11.13 -7.47 14.07
CA ARG A 150 11.86 -6.56 13.18
C ARG A 150 10.94 -5.87 12.17
N ALA A 151 10.02 -6.62 11.55
CA ALA A 151 9.08 -6.07 10.58
C ALA A 151 8.19 -4.97 11.19
N PHE A 152 7.73 -5.18 12.43
CA PHE A 152 6.92 -4.20 13.15
C PHE A 152 7.71 -2.96 13.57
N LEU A 153 8.93 -3.16 14.09
CA LEU A 153 9.84 -2.07 14.45
C LEU A 153 10.25 -1.23 13.24
N ASP A 154 10.57 -1.89 12.12
CA ASP A 154 10.91 -1.21 10.86
C ASP A 154 9.74 -0.38 10.35
N MET A 155 8.54 -0.96 10.29
CA MET A 155 7.33 -0.24 9.89
C MET A 155 7.12 1.00 10.76
N SER A 156 7.14 0.83 12.10
CA SER A 156 6.92 1.94 13.04
C SER A 156 7.98 3.04 12.90
N ARG A 157 9.27 2.67 12.82
CA ARG A 157 10.38 3.62 12.71
C ARG A 157 10.35 4.37 11.39
N LEU A 158 10.06 3.68 10.29
CA LEU A 158 10.08 4.27 8.95
C LEU A 158 8.84 5.14 8.70
N THR A 159 7.66 4.73 9.19
CA THR A 159 6.46 5.59 9.18
C THR A 159 6.71 6.87 9.96
N LEU A 160 7.26 6.79 11.19
CA LEU A 160 7.55 7.99 11.98
C LEU A 160 8.58 8.91 11.30
N ALA A 161 9.65 8.34 10.73
CA ALA A 161 10.66 9.11 10.01
C ALA A 161 10.07 9.84 8.79
N GLU A 162 9.20 9.18 8.03
CA GLU A 162 8.47 9.80 6.93
C GLU A 162 7.57 10.93 7.41
N GLN A 163 6.83 10.73 8.50
CA GLN A 163 5.95 11.75 9.09
C GLN A 163 6.72 13.04 9.45
N TYR A 164 7.99 12.93 9.85
CA TYR A 164 8.85 14.10 10.06
C TYR A 164 9.31 14.73 8.74
N ALA A 165 9.63 13.92 7.73
CA ALA A 165 10.08 14.43 6.43
C ALA A 165 8.97 15.20 5.70
N VAL A 166 7.73 14.69 5.68
CA VAL A 166 6.60 15.33 4.99
C VAL A 166 6.13 16.64 5.65
N ARG A 167 6.56 16.90 6.89
CA ARG A 167 6.30 18.14 7.65
C ARG A 167 7.51 19.07 7.75
N SER A 168 8.58 18.77 7.03
CA SER A 168 9.82 19.55 6.99
C SER A 168 10.01 20.17 5.61
N ASP A 169 10.84 21.21 5.53
CA ASP A 169 11.37 21.77 4.26
C ASP A 169 12.69 21.14 3.83
N ALA A 170 13.25 20.22 4.63
CA ALA A 170 14.46 19.49 4.26
C ALA A 170 14.28 18.79 2.89
N PRO A 171 15.34 18.68 2.07
CA PRO A 171 15.25 17.99 0.78
C PRO A 171 14.77 16.55 0.95
N TYR A 172 13.68 16.19 0.26
CA TYR A 172 13.18 14.82 0.22
C TYR A 172 13.83 14.08 -0.96
N THR A 173 15.04 13.58 -0.73
CA THR A 173 15.85 12.91 -1.77
C THR A 173 15.29 11.53 -2.14
N ASP A 174 15.68 11.02 -3.31
CA ASP A 174 15.31 9.68 -3.78
C ASP A 174 15.73 8.59 -2.77
N ALA A 175 16.93 8.69 -2.21
CA ALA A 175 17.42 7.74 -1.20
C ALA A 175 16.58 7.77 0.08
N LEU A 176 16.12 8.96 0.50
CA LEU A 176 15.25 9.09 1.67
C LEU A 176 13.86 8.53 1.38
N PHE A 177 13.32 8.77 0.19
CA PHE A 177 12.06 8.18 -0.25
C PHE A 177 12.14 6.64 -0.30
N GLU A 178 13.19 6.08 -0.92
CA GLU A 178 13.39 4.63 -0.97
C GLU A 178 13.52 4.01 0.43
N ALA A 179 14.18 4.70 1.36
CA ALA A 179 14.24 4.27 2.76
C ALA A 179 12.86 4.28 3.43
N HIS A 180 12.08 5.35 3.29
CA HIS A 180 10.75 5.47 3.88
C HIS A 180 9.73 4.51 3.25
N ALA A 181 9.86 4.20 1.96
CA ALA A 181 9.05 3.19 1.29
C ALA A 181 9.16 1.80 1.96
N GLY A 182 10.25 1.56 2.71
CA GLY A 182 10.41 0.39 3.57
C GLY A 182 9.38 0.28 4.70
N LYS A 183 8.55 1.29 4.97
CA LYS A 183 7.41 1.22 5.91
C LYS A 183 6.44 0.08 5.61
N VAL A 184 6.44 -0.42 4.37
CA VAL A 184 5.72 -1.64 3.96
C VAL A 184 6.25 -2.91 4.66
N ALA A 185 7.26 -2.82 5.53
CA ALA A 185 7.86 -3.93 6.25
C ALA A 185 6.85 -4.88 6.92
N PHE A 186 5.69 -4.38 7.37
CA PHE A 186 4.62 -5.23 7.91
C PHE A 186 4.17 -6.33 6.92
N ALA A 187 4.20 -6.08 5.61
CA ALA A 187 3.88 -7.04 4.56
C ALA A 187 4.83 -8.25 4.50
N ARG A 188 5.99 -8.18 5.15
CA ARG A 188 6.93 -9.30 5.27
C ARG A 188 6.34 -10.43 6.11
N ILE A 189 5.49 -10.12 7.09
CA ILE A 189 4.98 -11.09 8.09
C ILE A 189 4.33 -12.33 7.43
N PRO A 190 3.29 -12.21 6.58
CA PRO A 190 2.62 -13.39 6.04
C PRO A 190 3.51 -14.21 5.09
N VAL A 191 4.39 -13.57 4.32
CA VAL A 191 5.30 -14.29 3.41
C VAL A 191 6.41 -15.02 4.19
N LEU A 192 6.93 -14.41 5.26
CA LEU A 192 7.90 -15.05 6.15
C LEU A 192 7.26 -16.17 7.00
N ALA A 193 5.97 -16.07 7.33
CA ALA A 193 5.24 -17.16 7.96
C ALA A 193 5.18 -18.40 7.06
N VAL A 194 4.92 -18.23 5.76
CA VAL A 194 4.97 -19.34 4.79
C VAL A 194 6.40 -19.90 4.66
N ALA A 195 7.42 -19.03 4.61
CA ALA A 195 8.81 -19.47 4.61
C ALA A 195 9.17 -20.29 5.87
N ALA A 196 8.67 -19.89 7.04
CA ALA A 196 8.87 -20.61 8.30
C ALA A 196 8.18 -21.98 8.30
N LEU A 197 6.92 -22.07 7.84
CA LEU A 197 6.20 -23.33 7.68
C LEU A 197 6.94 -24.30 6.74
N ALA A 198 7.58 -23.76 5.71
CA ALA A 198 8.40 -24.54 4.78
C ALA A 198 9.79 -24.88 5.32
N GLY A 199 10.18 -24.41 6.51
CA GLY A 199 11.55 -24.54 7.02
C GLY A 199 12.58 -23.87 6.11
N ARG A 200 12.20 -22.77 5.44
CA ARG A 200 13.00 -22.01 4.46
C ARG A 200 13.23 -20.57 4.88
N MET A 201 13.49 -20.34 6.17
CA MET A 201 13.84 -18.99 6.66
C MET A 201 15.17 -18.47 6.10
N ASP A 202 15.97 -19.30 5.43
CA ASP A 202 17.09 -18.87 4.59
C ASP A 202 16.67 -17.93 3.46
N LEU A 203 15.41 -18.00 3.01
CA LEU A 203 14.85 -17.10 1.99
C LEU A 203 14.51 -15.70 2.54
N ALA A 204 14.50 -15.51 3.86
CA ALA A 204 14.00 -14.28 4.48
C ALA A 204 14.68 -13.01 3.93
N PRO A 205 16.02 -12.90 3.82
CA PRO A 205 16.66 -11.68 3.32
C PRO A 205 16.21 -11.30 1.90
N ALA A 206 16.04 -12.30 1.02
CA ALA A 206 15.63 -12.05 -0.36
C ALA A 206 14.14 -11.69 -0.47
N LEU A 207 13.28 -12.31 0.34
CA LEU A 207 11.86 -11.95 0.45
C LEU A 207 11.67 -10.54 1.03
N GLU A 208 12.45 -10.19 2.07
CA GLU A 208 12.44 -8.85 2.67
C GLU A 208 12.88 -7.78 1.67
N ALA A 209 13.93 -8.05 0.89
CA ALA A 209 14.39 -7.17 -0.18
C ALA A 209 13.33 -6.99 -1.28
N LEU A 210 12.68 -8.08 -1.71
CA LEU A 210 11.61 -8.04 -2.71
C LEU A 210 10.42 -7.19 -2.23
N VAL A 211 9.97 -7.40 -0.98
CA VAL A 211 8.90 -6.61 -0.37
C VAL A 211 9.30 -5.13 -0.27
N GLY A 212 10.56 -4.83 0.07
CA GLY A 212 11.08 -3.46 0.06
C GLY A 212 11.00 -2.82 -1.32
N ARG A 213 11.37 -3.54 -2.37
CA ARG A 213 11.32 -3.05 -3.75
C ARG A 213 9.89 -2.79 -4.23
N LEU A 214 8.96 -3.67 -3.87
CA LEU A 214 7.53 -3.41 -4.08
C LEU A 214 7.10 -2.13 -3.34
N GLY A 215 7.51 -1.96 -2.08
CA GLY A 215 7.24 -0.73 -1.31
C GLY A 215 7.61 0.54 -2.07
N VAL A 216 8.77 0.56 -2.72
CA VAL A 216 9.21 1.68 -3.57
C VAL A 216 8.25 1.91 -4.73
N ALA A 217 7.96 0.88 -5.53
CA ALA A 217 7.04 1.00 -6.68
C ALA A 217 5.65 1.50 -6.25
N TYR A 218 5.11 0.96 -5.14
CA TYR A 218 3.83 1.37 -4.60
C TYR A 218 3.83 2.79 -4.05
N GLY A 219 4.89 3.19 -3.35
CA GLY A 219 5.07 4.56 -2.88
C GLY A 219 5.01 5.56 -4.03
N ILE A 220 5.69 5.26 -5.15
CA ILE A 220 5.71 6.14 -6.32
C ILE A 220 4.30 6.28 -6.92
N VAL A 221 3.61 5.16 -7.13
CA VAL A 221 2.25 5.16 -7.69
C VAL A 221 1.26 5.86 -6.76
N ASN A 222 1.39 5.66 -5.45
CA ASN A 222 0.58 6.33 -4.44
C ASN A 222 0.79 7.84 -4.49
N ASP A 223 2.02 8.33 -4.61
CA ASP A 223 2.29 9.77 -4.79
C ASP A 223 1.68 10.29 -6.10
N VAL A 224 1.81 9.55 -7.22
CA VAL A 224 1.24 9.97 -8.53
C VAL A 224 -0.28 10.13 -8.47
N LEU A 225 -0.98 9.19 -7.83
CA LEU A 225 -2.44 9.20 -7.76
C LEU A 225 -2.97 10.03 -6.59
N GLY A 226 -2.19 10.14 -5.52
CA GLY A 226 -2.56 10.69 -4.23
C GLY A 226 -2.22 12.17 -4.04
N TRP A 227 -1.33 12.75 -4.86
CA TRP A 227 -0.86 14.13 -4.67
C TRP A 227 -1.96 15.18 -4.40
N PRO A 228 -3.18 15.13 -5.00
CA PRO A 228 -4.20 16.13 -4.67
C PRO A 228 -4.75 15.97 -3.25
N ARG A 229 -4.86 14.72 -2.76
CA ARG A 229 -5.26 14.43 -1.37
C ARG A 229 -4.14 14.83 -0.43
N ASP A 230 -2.89 14.48 -0.75
CA ASP A 230 -1.75 14.76 0.11
C ASP A 230 -1.53 16.28 0.26
N LEU A 231 -1.72 17.05 -0.83
CA LEU A 231 -1.73 18.51 -0.77
C LEU A 231 -2.84 19.06 0.14
N ARG A 232 -4.05 18.48 0.09
CA ARG A 232 -5.15 18.89 0.98
C ARG A 232 -4.86 18.57 2.44
N ALA A 233 -4.20 17.44 2.71
CA ALA A 233 -3.75 17.04 4.03
C ALA A 233 -2.56 17.88 4.55
N GLY A 234 -1.99 18.76 3.72
CA GLY A 234 -0.82 19.55 4.09
C GLY A 234 0.46 18.71 4.16
N HIS A 235 0.53 17.62 3.39
CA HIS A 235 1.71 16.77 3.33
C HIS A 235 2.59 17.13 2.16
N ARG A 236 3.87 17.31 2.45
CA ARG A 236 4.92 17.46 1.44
C ARG A 236 5.47 16.08 1.07
N THR A 237 4.61 15.21 0.51
CA THR A 237 5.00 13.89 -0.02
C THR A 237 6.08 14.03 -1.10
N TYR A 238 6.78 12.94 -1.43
CA TYR A 238 8.00 12.98 -2.23
C TYR A 238 7.81 13.72 -3.57
N LEU A 239 6.72 13.46 -4.31
CA LEU A 239 6.43 14.19 -5.55
C LEU A 239 6.07 15.66 -5.32
N LEU A 240 5.36 15.99 -4.25
CA LEU A 240 5.02 17.38 -3.92
C LEU A 240 6.27 18.18 -3.50
N ALA A 241 7.17 17.55 -2.72
CA ALA A 241 8.48 18.11 -2.39
C ALA A 241 9.29 18.41 -3.66
N ARG A 242 9.35 17.46 -4.60
CA ARG A 242 10.04 17.62 -5.89
C ARG A 242 9.39 18.66 -6.80
N ALA A 243 8.07 18.83 -6.71
CA ALA A 243 7.34 19.88 -7.42
C ALA A 243 7.55 21.28 -6.81
N GLY A 244 8.29 21.37 -5.69
CA GLY A 244 8.64 22.63 -5.04
C GLY A 244 7.62 23.12 -4.00
N LEU A 245 6.77 22.23 -3.48
CA LEU A 245 5.94 22.55 -2.31
C LEU A 245 6.84 22.79 -1.09
N SER A 246 6.55 23.86 -0.34
CA SER A 246 7.21 24.20 0.92
C SER A 246 6.22 24.27 2.10
N GLN A 247 6.71 24.21 3.33
CA GLN A 247 5.89 24.45 4.52
C GLN A 247 5.39 25.89 4.57
N ASP A 248 6.15 26.85 4.03
CA ASP A 248 5.71 28.24 3.90
C ASP A 248 4.50 28.37 2.95
N ASP A 249 4.44 27.61 1.86
CA ASP A 249 3.25 27.57 1.01
C ASP A 249 2.02 27.08 1.79
N LEU A 250 2.17 25.99 2.53
CA LEU A 250 1.09 25.41 3.34
C LEU A 250 0.65 26.35 4.46
N ALA A 251 1.60 26.97 5.15
CA ALA A 251 1.34 27.93 6.22
C ALA A 251 0.65 29.21 5.70
N ARG A 252 1.02 29.69 4.50
CA ARG A 252 0.34 30.82 3.86
C ARG A 252 -1.12 30.49 3.58
N VAL A 253 -1.39 29.35 2.96
CA VAL A 253 -2.77 28.89 2.71
C VAL A 253 -3.53 28.76 4.03
N ALA A 254 -2.96 28.12 5.05
CA ALA A 254 -3.62 27.89 6.33
C ALA A 254 -4.02 29.19 7.08
N ARG A 255 -3.32 30.31 6.86
CA ARG A 255 -3.61 31.61 7.48
C ARG A 255 -4.71 32.42 6.78
N VAL A 256 -5.15 32.00 5.60
CA VAL A 256 -6.19 32.73 4.83
C VAL A 256 -7.57 32.52 5.48
N GLU A 257 -8.21 33.64 5.79
CA GLU A 257 -9.59 33.73 6.26
C GLU A 257 -10.36 34.71 5.39
N PRO A 258 -11.63 34.44 5.02
CA PRO A 258 -12.48 33.31 5.41
C PRO A 258 -12.19 31.98 4.65
N PRO A 259 -12.84 30.85 5.01
CA PRO A 259 -12.63 29.55 4.35
C PRO A 259 -12.74 29.56 2.83
N ALA A 260 -13.63 30.38 2.25
CA ALA A 260 -13.77 30.51 0.80
C ALA A 260 -12.50 31.05 0.12
N GLU A 261 -11.82 32.03 0.74
CA GLU A 261 -10.55 32.56 0.24
C GLU A 261 -9.42 31.55 0.43
N ARG A 262 -9.48 30.75 1.50
CA ARG A 262 -8.54 29.65 1.75
C ARG A 262 -8.60 28.59 0.66
N ASP A 263 -9.80 28.20 0.25
CA ASP A 263 -10.00 27.25 -0.84
C ASP A 263 -9.50 27.80 -2.18
N ALA A 264 -9.69 29.10 -2.44
CA ALA A 264 -9.12 29.77 -3.61
C ALA A 264 -7.58 29.77 -3.58
N ALA A 265 -6.96 30.14 -2.45
CA ALA A 265 -5.50 30.11 -2.29
C ALA A 265 -4.93 28.69 -2.43
N ARG A 266 -5.66 27.68 -1.94
CA ARG A 266 -5.29 26.26 -2.13
C ARG A 266 -5.36 25.86 -3.59
N GLU A 267 -6.38 26.28 -4.33
CA GLU A 267 -6.51 25.96 -5.75
C GLU A 267 -5.46 26.70 -6.62
N GLU A 268 -5.06 27.91 -6.23
CA GLU A 268 -3.93 28.62 -6.84
C GLU A 268 -2.62 27.85 -6.64
N LEU A 269 -2.33 27.44 -5.39
CA LEU A 269 -1.17 26.60 -5.07
C LEU A 269 -1.20 25.29 -5.86
N ALA A 270 -2.36 24.61 -5.91
CA ALA A 270 -2.52 23.39 -6.70
C ALA A 270 -2.26 23.63 -8.18
N THR A 271 -2.72 24.76 -8.74
CA THR A 271 -2.50 25.12 -10.15
C THR A 271 -1.02 25.31 -10.46
N ARG A 272 -0.28 26.02 -9.59
CA ARG A 272 1.17 26.17 -9.70
C ARG A 272 1.90 24.81 -9.68
N LEU A 273 1.49 23.92 -8.77
CA LEU A 273 2.10 22.58 -8.66
C LEU A 273 1.77 21.71 -9.87
N ARG A 274 0.56 21.81 -10.44
CA ARG A 274 0.16 21.07 -11.64
C ARG A 274 1.08 21.36 -12.83
N GLU A 275 1.61 22.56 -12.96
CA GLU A 275 2.58 22.87 -14.03
C GLU A 275 3.83 22.01 -13.90
N ARG A 276 4.42 21.93 -12.70
CA ARG A 276 5.58 21.07 -12.46
C ARG A 276 5.25 19.59 -12.58
N LEU A 277 4.09 19.18 -12.08
CA LEU A 277 3.67 17.78 -12.04
C LEU A 277 3.32 17.23 -13.44
N TYR A 278 2.52 17.95 -14.23
CA TYR A 278 2.06 17.52 -15.55
C TYR A 278 3.01 17.99 -16.66
N GLU A 279 3.25 19.29 -16.77
CA GLU A 279 4.01 19.88 -17.89
C GLU A 279 5.52 19.70 -17.70
N GLY A 280 5.99 19.76 -16.45
CA GLY A 280 7.36 19.41 -16.09
C GLY A 280 7.66 17.90 -16.13
N GLY A 281 6.68 17.06 -16.47
CA GLY A 281 6.85 15.63 -16.68
C GLY A 281 7.09 14.80 -15.42
N LEU A 282 7.00 15.37 -14.21
CA LEU A 282 7.29 14.65 -12.97
C LEU A 282 6.38 13.43 -12.76
N LEU A 283 5.07 13.54 -13.04
CA LEU A 283 4.16 12.40 -12.89
C LEU A 283 4.48 11.28 -13.86
N ARG A 284 4.85 11.60 -15.11
CA ARG A 284 5.19 10.61 -16.13
C ARG A 284 6.52 9.91 -15.81
N GLY A 285 7.55 10.69 -15.46
CA GLY A 285 8.84 10.14 -15.03
C GLY A 285 8.72 9.28 -13.76
N ALA A 286 7.80 9.62 -12.86
CA ALA A 286 7.47 8.78 -11.71
C ALA A 286 6.83 7.44 -12.14
N LEU A 287 5.90 7.43 -13.09
CA LEU A 287 5.32 6.18 -13.60
C LEU A 287 6.34 5.31 -14.34
N GLU A 288 7.21 5.90 -15.14
CA GLU A 288 8.32 5.21 -15.80
C GLU A 288 9.23 4.55 -14.75
N ARG A 289 9.65 5.31 -13.73
CA ARG A 289 10.43 4.78 -12.61
C ARG A 289 9.70 3.65 -11.86
N ALA A 290 8.39 3.76 -11.63
CA ALA A 290 7.62 2.68 -11.03
C ALA A 290 7.64 1.40 -11.88
N GLY A 291 7.59 1.53 -13.21
CA GLY A 291 7.75 0.43 -14.16
C GLY A 291 9.13 -0.23 -14.06
N GLU A 292 10.21 0.55 -14.05
CA GLU A 292 11.57 0.06 -13.83
C GLU A 292 11.70 -0.73 -12.52
N VAL A 293 11.13 -0.20 -11.44
CA VAL A 293 11.16 -0.85 -10.12
C VAL A 293 10.38 -2.17 -10.13
N HIS A 294 9.29 -2.26 -10.89
CA HIS A 294 8.58 -3.53 -11.11
C HIS A 294 9.41 -4.53 -11.93
N HIS A 295 10.16 -4.08 -12.94
CA HIS A 295 11.12 -4.94 -13.66
C HIS A 295 12.20 -5.48 -12.73
N GLU A 296 12.81 -4.64 -11.89
CA GLU A 296 13.82 -5.08 -10.92
C GLU A 296 13.24 -6.10 -9.92
N ALA A 297 12.03 -5.84 -9.40
CA ALA A 297 11.34 -6.78 -8.52
C ALA A 297 11.07 -8.12 -9.21
N ARG A 298 10.73 -8.11 -10.51
CA ARG A 298 10.56 -9.32 -11.32
C ARG A 298 11.85 -10.13 -11.41
N GLU A 299 12.99 -9.49 -11.69
CA GLU A 299 14.29 -10.18 -11.75
C GLU A 299 14.71 -10.75 -10.39
N MET A 300 14.42 -10.04 -9.29
CA MET A 300 14.61 -10.57 -7.94
C MET A 300 13.75 -11.83 -7.70
N SER A 301 12.49 -11.81 -8.11
CA SER A 301 11.58 -12.96 -8.01
C SER A 301 12.03 -14.15 -8.86
N ARG A 302 12.55 -13.92 -10.07
CA ARG A 302 13.09 -14.99 -10.92
C ARG A 302 14.32 -15.66 -10.31
N THR A 303 15.17 -14.88 -9.65
CA THR A 303 16.32 -15.40 -8.91
C THR A 303 15.91 -16.29 -7.73
N LEU A 304 14.76 -16.00 -7.12
CA LEU A 304 14.19 -16.80 -6.04
C LEU A 304 13.62 -18.15 -6.53
N ASP A 305 13.07 -18.20 -7.75
CA ASP A 305 12.48 -19.40 -8.37
C ASP A 305 11.44 -20.12 -7.48
N VAL A 306 10.67 -19.35 -6.72
CA VAL A 306 9.65 -19.88 -5.79
C VAL A 306 8.35 -19.06 -5.77
N LEU A 307 8.12 -18.17 -6.73
CA LEU A 307 6.94 -17.30 -6.77
C LEU A 307 6.16 -17.44 -8.11
N PRO A 308 5.62 -18.63 -8.43
CA PRO A 308 4.81 -18.84 -9.64
C PRO A 308 3.54 -17.98 -9.59
N GLY A 309 3.54 -16.89 -10.37
CA GLY A 309 2.45 -15.90 -10.42
C GLY A 309 2.95 -14.46 -10.29
N PHE A 310 4.15 -14.25 -9.71
CA PHE A 310 4.71 -12.92 -9.55
C PHE A 310 5.09 -12.27 -10.88
N ASP A 311 5.61 -13.05 -11.84
CA ASP A 311 5.92 -12.57 -13.19
C ASP A 311 4.67 -11.99 -13.87
N ALA A 312 3.56 -12.75 -13.87
CA ALA A 312 2.29 -12.31 -14.44
C ALA A 312 1.79 -11.03 -13.75
N PHE A 313 1.86 -10.98 -12.42
CA PHE A 313 1.52 -9.78 -11.66
C PHE A 313 2.34 -8.56 -12.10
N THR A 314 3.66 -8.69 -12.22
CA THR A 314 4.51 -7.56 -12.65
C THR A 314 4.21 -7.12 -14.08
N GLU A 315 3.92 -8.04 -14.99
CA GLU A 315 3.52 -7.72 -16.37
C GLU A 315 2.20 -6.96 -16.40
N GLU A 316 1.16 -7.49 -15.75
CA GLU A 316 -0.15 -6.84 -15.67
C GLU A 316 -0.06 -5.45 -15.03
N ARG A 317 0.80 -5.32 -14.02
CA ARG A 317 1.07 -4.05 -13.34
C ARG A 317 1.78 -3.04 -14.23
N ILE A 318 2.80 -3.45 -14.98
CA ILE A 318 3.51 -2.58 -15.93
C ILE A 318 2.56 -2.11 -17.05
N THR A 319 1.79 -3.02 -17.65
CA THR A 319 0.78 -2.66 -18.66
C THR A 319 -0.24 -1.67 -18.12
N TRP A 320 -0.66 -1.83 -16.86
CA TRP A 320 -1.54 -0.86 -16.21
C TRP A 320 -0.87 0.51 -16.00
N LEU A 321 0.41 0.55 -15.63
CA LEU A 321 1.18 1.79 -15.50
C LEU A 321 1.33 2.52 -16.86
N GLU A 322 1.57 1.80 -17.94
CA GLU A 322 1.64 2.35 -19.30
C GLU A 322 0.30 2.95 -19.76
N SER A 323 -0.81 2.28 -19.43
CA SER A 323 -2.16 2.80 -19.64
C SER A 323 -2.40 4.09 -18.83
N LEU A 324 -1.91 4.13 -17.59
CA LEU A 324 -2.00 5.31 -16.74
C LEU A 324 -1.17 6.47 -17.30
N ASP A 325 0.06 6.22 -17.78
CA ASP A 325 0.91 7.21 -18.44
C ASP A 325 0.24 7.79 -19.69
N SER A 326 -0.34 6.91 -20.53
CA SER A 326 -1.07 7.32 -21.74
C SER A 326 -2.23 8.27 -21.42
N ARG A 327 -2.97 8.00 -20.34
CA ARG A 327 -4.06 8.88 -19.87
C ARG A 327 -3.52 10.22 -19.34
N LEU A 328 -2.41 10.21 -18.61
CA LEU A 328 -1.76 11.46 -18.16
C LEU A 328 -1.23 12.29 -19.32
N ALA A 329 -0.69 11.66 -20.36
CA ALA A 329 -0.28 12.34 -21.58
C ALA A 329 -1.47 13.03 -22.28
N ALA A 330 -2.61 12.34 -22.38
CA ALA A 330 -3.83 12.93 -22.93
C ALA A 330 -4.32 14.14 -22.10
N ILE A 331 -4.32 14.04 -20.77
CA ILE A 331 -4.68 15.17 -19.88
C ILE A 331 -3.72 16.33 -20.07
N THR A 332 -2.41 16.06 -20.17
CA THR A 332 -1.37 17.09 -20.34
C THR A 332 -1.56 17.82 -21.68
N LEU A 333 -1.83 17.09 -22.76
CA LEU A 333 -2.11 17.66 -24.07
C LEU A 333 -3.39 18.51 -24.08
N GLN A 334 -4.47 18.02 -23.46
CA GLN A 334 -5.73 18.78 -23.35
C GLN A 334 -5.51 20.11 -22.60
N ARG A 335 -4.72 20.11 -21.53
CA ARG A 335 -4.36 21.32 -20.78
C ARG A 335 -3.53 22.30 -21.60
N ALA A 336 -2.53 21.80 -22.32
CA ALA A 336 -1.70 22.63 -23.21
C ALA A 336 -2.54 23.30 -24.30
N LEU A 337 -3.46 22.56 -24.93
CA LEU A 337 -4.37 23.07 -25.95
C LEU A 337 -5.37 24.10 -25.41
N ALA A 338 -5.87 23.91 -24.19
CA ALA A 338 -6.79 24.86 -23.55
C ALA A 338 -6.12 26.21 -23.28
N ARG A 339 -4.84 26.22 -22.88
CA ARG A 339 -4.06 27.45 -22.68
C ARG A 339 -3.77 28.20 -23.98
N GLY A 340 -3.45 27.47 -25.06
CA GLY A 340 -3.21 28.08 -26.38
C GLY A 340 -4.46 28.72 -27.01
N ARG A 341 -5.65 28.52 -26.43
CA ARG A 341 -6.93 29.11 -26.88
C ARG A 341 -7.44 30.25 -25.98
N ALA A 342 -6.75 30.56 -24.89
CA ALA A 342 -7.08 31.73 -24.08
C ALA A 342 -6.62 32.99 -24.86
N PRO A 343 -7.55 33.90 -25.24
CA PRO A 343 -7.25 35.07 -26.05
C PRO A 343 -6.39 36.12 -25.33
#